data_AF-A0A9Q8YCB0-F1
#
_entry.id   AF-A0A9Q8YCB0-F1
#
_cell.length_a   1.000
_cell.length_b   1.000
_cell.length_c   1.000
_cell.angle_alpha   90.00
_cell.angle_beta   90.00
_cell.angle_gamma   90.00
#
_symmetry.space_group_name_H-M   'P 1'
#
loop_
_entity.id
_entity.type
_entity.pdbx_description
1 polymer ?
#
loop_
_entity_poly.entity_id
_entity_poly.type
_entity_poly.pdbx_seq_one_letter_code
_entity_poly.pdbx_strand_id
1 'polypeptide(L)'
;MTLKSINFGDVDAKNEILKNSRTGDRTFSDSYSIPERIDIEKYLNGERYFILGLKGTGKTALLRYLHDKVTREGDHSELILFKTHVTEEDRQKLSASAGYQIVSVNDVSAFIQDFKEPWKWFLYQKIAAKLRDTGYNDALSIKLYKLTGLTENKIGGAIGAMFSKLSSGTLKFSGDALGIALELGVEIVSSSGDTGKASLSDINRACSEILKNLEQRQNLYVFFDELELFYQTPEQFNRDRRIIRDLIYAISHINAESAEYGRRIFLISSLRTEVLHSVLELGHEIGRDVDDYGDRLDWSSSTDGPEHPLLKIVARKIAVSSETEVDDVWNKFFPEKNQQPRLF
;
A
#
# COMPACT_ATOMS: atom_id res chain seq x y z
N MET A 1 -6.19 30.68 -26.82
CA MET A 1 -5.63 30.16 -25.55
C MET A 1 -4.33 30.88 -25.24
N THR A 2 -4.06 31.19 -23.97
CA THR A 2 -2.74 31.75 -23.57
C THR A 2 -1.90 30.67 -22.90
N LEU A 3 -0.57 30.78 -22.94
CA LEU A 3 0.30 29.80 -22.27
C LEU A 3 -0.02 29.70 -20.76
N LYS A 4 -0.44 30.81 -20.14
CA LYS A 4 -0.83 30.90 -18.73
C LYS A 4 -2.07 30.08 -18.38
N SER A 5 -2.94 29.76 -19.35
CA SER A 5 -4.13 28.94 -19.12
C SER A 5 -3.88 27.44 -19.17
N ILE A 6 -2.66 26.98 -19.49
CA ILE A 6 -2.33 25.56 -19.46
C ILE A 6 -1.94 25.16 -18.04
N ASN A 7 -2.65 24.18 -17.48
CA ASN A 7 -2.34 23.63 -16.18
C ASN A 7 -1.30 22.51 -16.32
N PHE A 8 -0.04 22.83 -16.04
CA PHE A 8 1.04 21.84 -16.03
C PHE A 8 1.10 20.99 -14.74
N GLY A 9 0.19 21.23 -13.79
CA GLY A 9 0.17 20.56 -12.50
C GLY A 9 1.08 21.20 -11.47
N ASP A 10 1.10 20.61 -10.27
CA ASP A 10 2.05 20.99 -9.22
C ASP A 10 3.30 20.10 -9.28
N VAL A 11 4.38 20.55 -8.66
CA VAL A 11 5.62 19.74 -8.52
C VAL A 11 5.37 18.44 -7.74
N ASP A 12 4.45 18.48 -6.77
CA ASP A 12 4.08 17.32 -5.96
C ASP A 12 2.66 16.86 -6.33
N ALA A 13 2.55 15.64 -6.85
CA ALA A 13 1.28 15.03 -7.22
C ALA A 13 0.28 14.99 -6.06
N LYS A 14 0.75 14.84 -4.81
CA LYS A 14 -0.12 14.88 -3.62
C LYS A 14 -0.82 16.24 -3.50
N ASN A 15 -0.08 17.33 -3.71
CA ASN A 15 -0.63 18.68 -3.61
C ASN A 15 -1.60 18.96 -4.75
N GLU A 16 -1.28 18.55 -5.97
CA GLU A 16 -2.15 18.69 -7.14
C GLU A 16 -3.49 18.00 -6.89
N ILE A 17 -3.45 16.74 -6.46
CA ILE A 17 -4.66 15.94 -6.19
C ILE A 17 -5.48 16.55 -5.05
N LEU A 18 -4.85 16.99 -3.96
CA LEU A 18 -5.55 17.64 -2.85
C LEU A 18 -6.24 18.94 -3.28
N LYS A 19 -5.64 19.72 -4.18
CA LYS A 19 -6.29 20.91 -4.75
C LYS A 19 -7.47 20.51 -5.63
N ASN A 20 -7.27 19.55 -6.51
CA ASN A 20 -8.30 19.05 -7.43
C ASN A 20 -9.51 18.49 -6.68
N SER A 21 -9.29 17.70 -5.62
CA SER A 21 -10.38 17.17 -4.78
C SER A 21 -11.20 18.28 -4.10
N ARG A 22 -10.60 19.42 -3.75
CA ARG A 22 -11.31 20.55 -3.13
C ARG A 22 -12.16 21.33 -4.14
N THR A 23 -11.74 21.37 -5.39
CA THR A 23 -12.44 22.07 -6.47
C THR A 23 -13.39 21.16 -7.25
N GLY A 24 -13.34 19.84 -7.01
CA GLY A 24 -14.03 18.84 -7.83
C GLY A 24 -13.40 18.65 -9.22
N ASP A 25 -12.20 19.21 -9.43
CA ASP A 25 -11.45 19.12 -10.68
C ASP A 25 -10.85 17.71 -10.85
N ARG A 26 -10.76 17.26 -12.10
CA ARG A 26 -10.21 15.95 -12.49
C ARG A 26 -8.96 16.06 -13.36
N THR A 27 -8.43 17.26 -13.53
CA THR A 27 -7.28 17.56 -14.39
C THR A 27 -6.10 16.61 -14.16
N PHE A 28 -5.80 16.24 -12.91
CA PHE A 28 -4.73 15.27 -12.61
C PHE A 28 -5.00 13.92 -13.28
N SER A 29 -6.16 13.31 -13.00
CA SER A 29 -6.51 11.97 -13.47
C SER A 29 -6.70 11.94 -14.99
N ASP A 30 -7.30 13.00 -15.55
CA ASP A 30 -7.60 13.10 -16.97
C ASP A 30 -6.33 13.38 -17.80
N SER A 31 -5.35 14.11 -17.23
CA SER A 31 -4.07 14.39 -17.88
C SER A 31 -2.96 13.39 -17.54
N TYR A 32 -3.22 12.41 -16.67
CA TYR A 32 -2.22 11.44 -16.27
C TYR A 32 -1.76 10.61 -17.48
N SER A 33 -0.44 10.50 -17.67
CA SER A 33 0.14 9.63 -18.70
C SER A 33 0.65 8.36 -18.05
N ILE A 34 0.27 7.21 -18.61
CA ILE A 34 0.76 5.92 -18.14
C ILE A 34 2.14 5.68 -18.79
N PRO A 35 3.20 5.37 -18.03
CA PRO A 35 4.49 5.01 -18.61
C PRO A 35 4.37 3.75 -19.48
N GLU A 36 5.10 3.69 -20.59
CA GLU A 36 4.92 2.66 -21.63
C GLU A 36 5.12 1.22 -21.13
N ARG A 37 5.96 1.02 -20.10
CA ARG A 37 6.23 -0.30 -19.53
C ARG A 37 5.26 -0.73 -18.42
N ILE A 38 4.32 0.14 -18.06
CA ILE A 38 3.35 -0.14 -17.00
C ILE A 38 2.03 -0.55 -17.64
N ASP A 39 1.62 -1.77 -17.32
CA ASP A 39 0.27 -2.25 -17.61
C ASP A 39 -0.57 -2.15 -16.34
N ILE A 40 -1.57 -1.26 -16.36
CA ILE A 40 -2.40 -1.00 -15.19
C ILE A 40 -3.29 -2.20 -14.85
N GLU A 41 -3.73 -2.95 -15.84
CA GLU A 41 -4.64 -4.09 -15.61
C GLU A 41 -3.96 -5.16 -14.74
N LYS A 42 -2.64 -5.31 -14.87
CA LYS A 42 -1.85 -6.19 -14.00
C LYS A 42 -1.87 -5.81 -12.52
N TYR A 43 -2.06 -4.53 -12.21
CA TYR A 43 -2.24 -4.10 -10.82
C TYR A 43 -3.66 -4.34 -10.33
N LEU A 44 -4.64 -4.18 -11.21
CA LEU A 44 -6.06 -4.34 -10.89
C LEU A 44 -6.47 -5.82 -10.74
N ASN A 45 -5.73 -6.74 -11.38
CA ASN A 45 -5.97 -8.17 -11.28
C ASN A 45 -5.01 -8.90 -10.32
N GLY A 46 -4.05 -8.19 -9.72
CA GLY A 46 -3.11 -8.74 -8.74
C GLY A 46 -1.86 -9.42 -9.32
N GLU A 47 -1.64 -9.40 -10.64
CA GLU A 47 -0.39 -9.88 -11.26
C GLU A 47 0.85 -9.04 -10.88
N ARG A 48 0.63 -7.77 -10.54
CA ARG A 48 1.65 -6.81 -10.11
C ARG A 48 1.16 -6.03 -8.90
N TYR A 49 2.04 -5.77 -7.95
CA TYR A 49 1.68 -5.02 -6.75
C TYR A 49 2.83 -4.23 -6.12
N PHE A 50 4.03 -4.23 -6.71
CA PHE A 50 5.10 -3.31 -6.33
C PHE A 50 5.43 -2.32 -7.45
N ILE A 51 5.48 -1.03 -7.10
CA ILE A 51 5.89 0.05 -8.00
C ILE A 51 7.25 0.56 -7.54
N LEU A 52 8.31 0.28 -8.29
CA LEU A 52 9.70 0.58 -7.93
C LEU A 52 10.22 1.82 -8.65
N GLY A 53 11.18 2.53 -8.06
CA GLY A 53 11.91 3.59 -8.75
C GLY A 53 12.55 4.63 -7.83
N LEU A 54 13.37 5.49 -8.40
CA LEU A 54 14.06 6.56 -7.67
C LEU A 54 13.09 7.68 -7.21
N LYS A 55 13.55 8.54 -6.29
CA LYS A 55 12.80 9.75 -5.93
C LYS A 55 12.55 10.62 -7.18
N GLY A 56 11.33 11.11 -7.33
CA GLY A 56 10.95 11.97 -8.46
C GLY A 56 10.48 11.23 -9.71
N THR A 57 10.50 9.89 -9.76
CA THR A 57 10.03 9.15 -10.95
C THR A 57 8.52 9.13 -11.12
N GLY A 58 7.72 9.62 -10.15
CA GLY A 58 6.25 9.65 -10.26
C GLY A 58 5.51 8.45 -9.65
N LYS A 59 6.16 7.63 -8.80
CA LYS A 59 5.51 6.50 -8.10
C LYS A 59 4.23 6.90 -7.36
N THR A 60 4.30 7.96 -6.55
CA THR A 60 3.14 8.52 -5.84
C THR A 60 2.04 8.92 -6.82
N ALA A 61 2.39 9.50 -7.98
CA ALA A 61 1.40 9.87 -8.99
C ALA A 61 0.70 8.63 -9.58
N LEU A 62 1.45 7.58 -9.93
CA LEU A 62 0.87 6.32 -10.43
C LEU A 62 -0.06 5.67 -9.40
N LEU A 63 0.42 5.53 -8.16
CA LEU A 63 -0.34 4.90 -7.09
C LEU A 63 -1.62 5.69 -6.76
N ARG A 64 -1.57 7.03 -6.80
CA ARG A 64 -2.76 7.88 -6.66
C ARG A 64 -3.72 7.76 -7.84
N TYR A 65 -3.20 7.67 -9.06
CA TYR A 65 -4.01 7.45 -10.25
C TYR A 65 -4.77 6.12 -10.16
N LEU A 66 -4.10 5.03 -9.75
CA LEU A 66 -4.73 3.73 -9.51
C LEU A 66 -5.83 3.84 -8.44
N HIS A 67 -5.52 4.44 -7.30
CA HIS A 67 -6.47 4.67 -6.22
C HIS A 67 -7.73 5.44 -6.69
N ASP A 68 -7.56 6.50 -7.47
CA ASP A 68 -8.67 7.29 -8.02
C ASP A 68 -9.45 6.52 -9.09
N LYS A 69 -8.78 5.73 -9.94
CA LYS A 69 -9.42 4.88 -10.95
C LYS A 69 -10.33 3.84 -10.30
N VAL A 70 -9.83 3.04 -9.35
CA VAL A 70 -10.62 1.98 -8.70
C VAL A 70 -11.80 2.55 -7.91
N THR A 71 -11.61 3.70 -7.24
CA THR A 71 -12.69 4.37 -6.50
C THR A 71 -13.80 4.85 -7.44
N ARG A 72 -13.45 5.32 -8.65
CA ARG A 72 -14.42 5.75 -9.67
C ARG A 72 -15.17 4.58 -10.30
N GLU A 73 -14.52 3.44 -10.43
CA GLU A 73 -15.12 2.20 -10.96
C GLU A 73 -16.02 1.49 -9.92
N GLY A 74 -16.12 2.05 -8.71
CA GLY A 74 -17.01 1.60 -7.65
C GLY A 74 -16.37 0.61 -6.68
N ASP A 75 -15.08 0.29 -6.86
CA ASP A 75 -14.34 -0.57 -5.96
C ASP A 75 -13.95 0.15 -4.67
N HIS A 76 -13.60 -0.64 -3.67
CA HIS A 76 -13.22 -0.15 -2.36
C HIS A 76 -11.71 0.09 -2.31
N SER A 77 -11.31 1.25 -1.82
CA SER A 77 -9.89 1.60 -1.73
C SER A 77 -9.55 2.33 -0.43
N GLU A 78 -8.37 2.06 0.11
CA GLU A 78 -7.73 2.80 1.21
C GLU A 78 -6.29 3.13 0.85
N LEU A 79 -5.85 4.36 1.12
CA LEU A 79 -4.48 4.80 0.93
C LEU A 79 -3.78 5.09 2.26
N ILE A 80 -2.68 4.39 2.50
CA ILE A 80 -1.86 4.48 3.70
C ILE A 80 -0.53 5.16 3.35
N LEU A 81 -0.33 6.36 3.88
CA LEU A 81 0.89 7.14 3.73
C LEU A 81 1.81 6.85 4.91
N PHE A 82 2.82 6.03 4.72
CA PHE A 82 3.59 5.48 5.84
C PHE A 82 4.34 6.57 6.62
N LYS A 83 4.97 7.54 5.95
CA LYS A 83 5.62 8.68 6.63
C LYS A 83 4.62 9.53 7.42
N THR A 84 3.45 9.80 6.84
CA THR A 84 2.47 10.72 7.43
C THR A 84 1.61 10.04 8.51
N HIS A 85 1.28 8.75 8.34
CA HIS A 85 0.34 8.00 9.18
C HIS A 85 1.04 7.10 10.21
N VAL A 86 2.35 6.84 10.08
CA VAL A 86 3.15 6.04 11.03
C VAL A 86 4.22 6.91 11.67
N THR A 87 3.88 7.46 12.83
CA THR A 87 4.79 8.31 13.60
C THR A 87 5.96 7.49 14.17
N GLU A 88 7.03 8.17 14.57
CA GLU A 88 8.13 7.53 15.30
C GLU A 88 7.63 6.87 16.60
N GLU A 89 6.68 7.49 17.30
CA GLU A 89 6.07 6.93 18.51
C GLU A 89 5.35 5.61 18.20
N ASP A 90 4.65 5.52 17.07
CA ASP A 90 3.99 4.29 16.64
C ASP A 90 5.01 3.18 16.34
N ARG A 91 6.14 3.51 15.72
CA ARG A 91 7.23 2.56 15.44
C ARG A 91 7.89 2.06 16.71
N GLN A 92 8.05 2.92 17.70
CA GLN A 92 8.56 2.54 19.04
C GLN A 92 7.59 1.60 19.74
N LYS A 93 6.28 1.90 19.72
CA LYS A 93 5.24 1.01 20.27
C LYS A 93 5.20 -0.34 19.55
N LEU A 94 5.32 -0.32 18.22
CA LEU A 94 5.42 -1.53 17.41
C LEU A 94 6.65 -2.36 17.82
N SER A 95 7.82 -1.75 17.96
CA SER A 95 9.04 -2.40 18.46
C SER A 95 8.92 -2.94 19.87
N ALA A 96 8.24 -2.24 20.78
CA ALA A 96 8.04 -2.69 22.15
C ALA A 96 7.04 -3.85 22.26
N SER A 97 6.14 -3.97 21.29
CA SER A 97 5.07 -4.98 21.28
C SER A 97 5.38 -6.19 20.40
N ALA A 98 6.27 -6.03 19.43
CA ALA A 98 6.78 -7.12 18.60
C ALA A 98 7.46 -8.18 19.47
N GLY A 99 7.18 -9.45 19.16
CA GLY A 99 7.92 -10.56 19.76
C GLY A 99 9.39 -10.53 19.31
N TYR A 100 10.25 -11.15 20.10
CA TYR A 100 11.63 -11.40 19.70
C TYR A 100 11.73 -12.82 19.14
N GLN A 101 12.36 -12.96 17.97
CA GLN A 101 12.86 -14.25 17.50
C GLN A 101 14.33 -14.39 17.89
N ILE A 102 14.70 -15.59 18.35
CA ILE A 102 16.09 -15.95 18.57
C ILE A 102 16.62 -16.47 17.23
N VAL A 103 17.54 -15.72 16.63
CA VAL A 103 18.26 -16.15 15.44
C VAL A 103 19.71 -16.39 15.82
N SER A 104 20.22 -17.60 15.57
CA SER A 104 21.64 -17.90 15.73
C SER A 104 22.41 -17.33 14.54
N VAL A 105 23.12 -16.23 14.74
CA VAL A 105 24.06 -15.70 13.74
C VAL A 105 25.46 -15.94 14.28
N ASN A 106 26.24 -16.80 13.61
CA ASN A 106 27.62 -17.15 13.98
C ASN A 106 27.77 -17.63 15.45
N ASP A 107 26.95 -18.61 15.87
CA ASP A 107 26.92 -19.16 17.24
C ASP A 107 26.59 -18.15 18.37
N VAL A 108 26.14 -16.95 18.01
CA VAL A 108 25.59 -15.97 18.95
C VAL A 108 24.08 -15.86 18.72
N SER A 109 23.31 -16.18 19.76
CA SER A 109 21.86 -15.95 19.78
C SER A 109 21.57 -14.45 19.76
N ALA A 110 21.15 -13.93 18.60
CA ALA A 110 20.68 -12.56 18.47
C ALA A 110 19.16 -12.53 18.58
N PHE A 111 18.64 -11.69 19.48
CA PHE A 111 17.21 -11.39 19.54
C PHE A 111 16.88 -10.38 18.45
N ILE A 112 16.22 -10.83 17.38
CA ILE A 112 15.77 -9.98 16.28
C ILE A 112 14.26 -9.77 16.41
N GLN A 113 13.83 -8.52 16.34
CA GLN A 113 12.41 -8.18 16.30
C GLN A 113 11.82 -8.59 14.95
N ASP A 114 10.70 -9.30 14.98
CA ASP A 114 9.91 -9.71 13.81
C ASP A 114 8.56 -8.96 13.82
N PHE A 115 8.26 -8.25 12.74
CA PHE A 115 7.05 -7.45 12.57
C PHE A 115 6.03 -8.06 11.60
N LYS A 116 6.24 -9.28 11.09
CA LYS A 116 5.35 -9.92 10.12
C LYS A 116 3.94 -10.13 10.65
N GLU A 117 3.81 -10.75 11.83
CA GLU A 117 2.50 -10.98 12.45
C GLU A 117 1.80 -9.66 12.84
N PRO A 118 2.49 -8.66 13.43
CA PRO A 118 1.94 -7.31 13.59
C PRO A 118 1.42 -6.69 12.29
N TRP A 119 2.16 -6.83 11.18
CA TRP A 119 1.73 -6.28 9.89
C TRP A 119 0.51 -6.97 9.31
N LYS A 120 0.48 -8.31 9.34
CA LYS A 120 -0.71 -9.07 8.90
C LYS A 120 -1.94 -8.68 9.72
N TRP A 121 -1.79 -8.58 11.03
CA TRP A 121 -2.87 -8.15 11.92
C TRP A 121 -3.39 -6.76 11.54
N PHE A 122 -2.49 -5.79 11.38
CA PHE A 122 -2.85 -4.44 10.94
C PHE A 122 -3.61 -4.46 9.61
N LEU A 123 -3.14 -5.23 8.63
CA LEU A 123 -3.78 -5.36 7.33
C LEU A 123 -5.17 -5.98 7.44
N TYR A 124 -5.36 -7.04 8.23
CA TYR A 124 -6.68 -7.62 8.48
C TYR A 124 -7.63 -6.63 9.17
N GLN A 125 -7.14 -5.80 10.09
CA GLN A 125 -7.96 -4.72 10.68
C GLN A 125 -8.39 -3.69 9.63
N LYS A 126 -7.51 -3.32 8.69
CA LYS A 126 -7.84 -2.40 7.59
C LYS A 126 -8.85 -2.99 6.62
N ILE A 127 -8.65 -4.23 6.21
CA ILE A 127 -9.58 -4.98 5.37
C ILE A 127 -10.95 -5.05 6.06
N ALA A 128 -10.99 -5.44 7.34
CA ALA A 128 -12.22 -5.53 8.11
C ALA A 128 -12.93 -4.18 8.25
N ALA A 129 -12.19 -3.10 8.53
CA ALA A 129 -12.76 -1.76 8.62
C ALA A 129 -13.39 -1.33 7.30
N LYS A 130 -12.70 -1.59 6.18
CA LYS A 130 -13.19 -1.22 4.86
C LYS A 130 -14.39 -2.04 4.42
N LEU A 131 -14.43 -3.35 4.72
CA LEU A 131 -15.63 -4.19 4.51
C LEU A 131 -16.83 -3.66 5.30
N ARG A 132 -16.62 -3.25 6.56
CA ARG A 132 -17.69 -2.66 7.38
C ARG A 132 -18.20 -1.35 6.79
N ASP A 133 -17.31 -0.44 6.45
CA ASP A 133 -17.63 0.90 5.92
C ASP A 133 -18.38 0.81 4.57
N THR A 134 -18.30 -0.33 3.90
CA THR A 134 -18.91 -0.60 2.60
C THR A 134 -20.18 -1.44 2.70
N GLY A 135 -20.61 -1.77 3.93
CA GLY A 135 -21.92 -2.36 4.21
C GLY A 135 -21.97 -3.88 4.24
N TYR A 136 -20.82 -4.57 4.28
CA TYR A 136 -20.80 -6.02 4.47
C TYR A 136 -21.26 -6.36 5.90
N ASN A 137 -22.38 -7.09 6.00
CA ASN A 137 -23.06 -7.39 7.27
C ASN A 137 -23.45 -8.87 7.41
N ASP A 138 -22.87 -9.75 6.59
CA ASP A 138 -23.06 -11.20 6.75
C ASP A 138 -22.38 -11.72 8.03
N ALA A 139 -22.68 -12.96 8.40
CA ALA A 139 -22.20 -13.57 9.63
C ALA A 139 -20.67 -13.65 9.72
N LEU A 140 -19.97 -13.91 8.60
CA LEU A 140 -18.51 -14.00 8.57
C LEU A 140 -17.89 -12.61 8.71
N SER A 141 -18.43 -11.61 8.01
CA SER A 141 -18.03 -10.21 8.18
C SER A 141 -18.15 -9.73 9.62
N ILE A 142 -19.28 -10.01 10.29
CA ILE A 142 -19.47 -9.66 11.71
C ILE A 142 -18.46 -10.37 12.61
N LYS A 143 -18.17 -11.65 12.36
CA LYS A 143 -17.13 -12.39 13.09
C LYS A 143 -15.76 -11.74 12.91
N LEU A 144 -15.42 -11.34 11.68
CA LEU A 144 -14.16 -10.64 11.38
C LEU A 144 -14.07 -9.32 12.15
N TYR A 145 -15.14 -8.52 12.19
CA TYR A 145 -15.15 -7.23 12.91
C TYR A 145 -14.92 -7.41 14.41
N LYS A 146 -15.60 -8.39 15.01
CA LYS A 146 -15.45 -8.71 16.43
C LYS A 146 -14.04 -9.22 16.74
N LEU A 147 -13.52 -10.14 15.92
CA LEU A 147 -12.16 -10.69 16.09
C LEU A 147 -11.10 -9.60 15.95
N THR A 148 -11.25 -8.69 14.99
CA THR A 148 -10.36 -7.54 14.75
C THR A 148 -10.52 -6.40 15.75
N GLY A 149 -11.50 -6.50 16.67
CA GLY A 149 -11.77 -5.49 17.69
C GLY A 149 -12.42 -4.21 17.18
N LEU A 150 -13.05 -4.27 16.01
CA LEU A 150 -13.87 -3.21 15.43
C LEU A 150 -15.25 -3.20 16.09
N THR A 151 -15.40 -2.44 17.18
CA THR A 151 -16.71 -2.20 17.79
C THR A 151 -17.45 -1.06 17.11
N GLU A 152 -18.77 -0.99 17.32
CA GLU A 152 -19.72 -0.08 16.64
C GLU A 152 -19.32 1.42 16.65
N ASN A 153 -18.42 1.85 17.55
CA ASN A 153 -18.09 3.27 17.76
C ASN A 153 -16.61 3.65 17.58
N LYS A 154 -15.72 2.76 17.11
CA LYS A 154 -14.31 3.12 16.83
C LYS A 154 -13.89 2.63 15.46
N ILE A 155 -14.08 3.50 14.46
CA ILE A 155 -13.41 3.40 13.16
C ILE A 155 -11.98 3.90 13.33
N GLY A 156 -10.99 3.09 12.94
CA GLY A 156 -9.65 3.59 12.59
C GLY A 156 -8.90 4.34 13.68
N GLY A 157 -8.47 3.65 14.74
CA GLY A 157 -7.38 4.19 15.57
C GLY A 157 -6.12 4.40 14.72
N ALA A 158 -5.29 5.38 15.07
CA ALA A 158 -3.95 5.51 14.51
C ALA A 158 -3.17 4.20 14.67
N ILE A 159 -2.17 3.96 13.82
CA ILE A 159 -1.38 2.73 13.80
C ILE A 159 -0.83 2.36 15.21
N GLY A 160 -0.40 3.33 16.02
CA GLY A 160 0.04 3.05 17.40
C GLY A 160 -1.05 2.67 18.39
N ALA A 161 -2.32 3.02 18.16
CA ALA A 161 -3.44 2.56 18.99
C ALA A 161 -3.80 1.09 18.71
N MET A 162 -3.44 0.57 17.54
CA MET A 162 -3.59 -0.84 17.19
C MET A 162 -2.48 -1.67 17.85
N PHE A 163 -1.24 -1.18 17.78
CA PHE A 163 -0.10 -1.87 18.36
C PHE A 163 0.01 -1.75 19.89
N SER A 164 -0.62 -0.76 20.52
CA SER A 164 -0.66 -0.66 21.98
C SER A 164 -1.44 -1.80 22.66
N LYS A 165 -2.29 -2.53 21.92
CA LYS A 165 -3.01 -3.71 22.42
C LYS A 165 -2.17 -4.99 22.36
N LEU A 166 -1.04 -4.98 21.64
CA LEU A 166 -0.11 -6.09 21.57
C LEU A 166 0.82 -6.07 22.78
N SER A 167 0.88 -7.18 23.51
CA SER A 167 1.87 -7.39 24.57
C SER A 167 2.73 -8.60 24.23
N SER A 168 3.99 -8.37 23.83
CA SER A 168 4.96 -9.42 23.55
C SER A 168 4.44 -10.48 22.57
N GLY A 169 3.86 -10.05 21.44
CA GLY A 169 3.33 -10.95 20.39
C GLY A 169 2.00 -11.66 20.72
N THR A 170 1.33 -11.29 21.82
CA THR A 170 0.00 -11.81 22.18
C THR A 170 -1.06 -10.70 22.17
N LEU A 171 -2.31 -11.08 21.88
CA LEU A 171 -3.48 -10.22 21.99
C LEU A 171 -4.42 -10.73 23.08
N LYS A 172 -5.05 -9.79 23.79
CA LYS A 172 -6.06 -10.07 24.81
C LYS A 172 -7.46 -9.90 24.21
N PHE A 173 -8.31 -10.90 24.43
CA PHE A 173 -9.72 -10.95 24.06
C PHE A 173 -10.63 -11.03 25.27
N SER A 174 -11.90 -10.70 25.06
CA SER A 174 -12.98 -10.81 26.04
C SER A 174 -14.32 -11.05 25.34
N GLY A 175 -15.25 -11.71 26.03
CA GLY A 175 -16.63 -11.92 25.55
C GLY A 175 -16.68 -12.55 24.16
N ASP A 176 -17.50 -11.97 23.27
CA ASP A 176 -17.74 -12.50 21.91
C ASP A 176 -16.47 -12.77 21.09
N ALA A 177 -15.45 -11.90 21.20
CA ALA A 177 -14.21 -12.08 20.44
C ALA A 177 -13.43 -13.32 20.91
N LEU A 178 -13.49 -13.64 22.19
CA LEU A 178 -12.91 -14.88 22.75
C LEU A 178 -13.69 -16.11 22.27
N GLY A 179 -15.03 -16.04 22.28
CA GLY A 179 -15.88 -17.11 21.77
C GLY A 179 -15.62 -17.44 20.30
N ILE A 180 -15.51 -16.41 19.45
CA ILE A 180 -15.19 -16.57 18.02
C ILE A 180 -13.78 -17.15 17.83
N ALA A 181 -12.80 -16.68 18.61
CA ALA A 181 -11.45 -17.22 18.54
C ALA A 181 -11.42 -18.73 18.86
N LEU A 182 -12.12 -19.16 19.91
CA LEU A 182 -12.25 -20.58 20.28
C LEU A 182 -12.97 -21.40 19.19
N GLU A 183 -14.04 -20.87 18.60
CA GLU A 183 -14.76 -21.51 17.48
C GLU A 183 -13.84 -21.76 16.28
N LEU A 184 -12.92 -20.84 16.02
CA LEU A 184 -11.94 -20.92 14.93
C LEU A 184 -10.66 -21.69 15.32
N GLY A 185 -10.65 -22.36 16.47
CA GLY A 185 -9.53 -23.20 16.90
C GLY A 185 -8.29 -22.41 17.33
N VAL A 186 -8.45 -21.18 17.79
CA VAL A 186 -7.35 -20.38 18.36
C VAL A 186 -7.00 -20.90 19.76
N GLU A 187 -5.73 -21.26 19.95
CA GLU A 187 -5.23 -21.70 21.26
C GLU A 187 -5.07 -20.52 22.23
N ILE A 188 -5.67 -20.65 23.42
CA ILE A 188 -5.59 -19.63 24.47
C ILE A 188 -4.40 -19.91 25.37
N VAL A 189 -3.37 -19.05 25.26
CA VAL A 189 -2.10 -19.12 26.02
C VAL A 189 -2.34 -18.90 27.51
N SER A 190 -3.28 -18.02 27.87
CA SER A 190 -3.70 -17.83 29.27
C SER A 190 -5.11 -17.24 29.34
N SER A 191 -5.89 -17.67 30.32
CA SER A 191 -7.24 -17.17 30.57
C SER A 191 -7.39 -16.67 32.00
N SER A 192 -8.05 -15.54 32.18
CA SER A 192 -8.44 -15.01 33.49
C SER A 192 -9.89 -14.52 33.43
N GLY A 193 -10.81 -15.28 34.04
CA GLY A 193 -12.25 -15.00 33.96
C GLY A 193 -12.75 -15.03 32.51
N ASP A 194 -13.52 -14.01 32.11
CA ASP A 194 -14.04 -13.83 30.75
C ASP A 194 -13.02 -13.21 29.78
N THR A 195 -11.72 -13.37 30.05
CA THR A 195 -10.66 -12.84 29.18
C THR A 195 -9.63 -13.90 28.88
N GLY A 196 -9.20 -13.97 27.61
CA GLY A 196 -8.19 -14.89 27.12
C GLY A 196 -7.09 -14.15 26.38
N LYS A 197 -5.87 -14.68 26.40
CA LYS A 197 -4.76 -14.23 25.56
C LYS A 197 -4.42 -15.30 24.56
N ALA A 198 -4.25 -14.93 23.29
CA ALA A 198 -3.79 -15.83 22.24
C ALA A 198 -2.60 -15.24 21.50
N SER A 199 -1.86 -16.11 20.80
CA SER A 199 -0.73 -15.69 19.96
C SER A 199 -1.26 -14.90 18.75
N LEU A 200 -0.51 -13.89 18.31
CA LEU A 200 -0.90 -13.10 17.14
C LEU A 200 -0.99 -13.94 15.86
N SER A 201 -0.15 -14.96 15.75
CA SER A 201 -0.14 -15.88 14.61
C SER A 201 -1.44 -16.69 14.50
N ASP A 202 -1.97 -17.20 15.62
CA ASP A 202 -3.22 -17.97 15.60
C ASP A 202 -4.41 -17.09 15.24
N ILE A 203 -4.39 -15.83 15.68
CA ILE A 203 -5.43 -14.85 15.39
C ILE A 203 -5.40 -14.48 13.91
N ASN A 204 -4.21 -14.24 13.36
CA ASN A 204 -4.04 -13.99 11.93
C ASN A 204 -4.53 -15.17 11.09
N ARG A 205 -4.25 -16.41 11.52
CA ARG A 205 -4.79 -17.63 10.88
C ARG A 205 -6.31 -17.65 10.92
N ALA A 206 -6.93 -17.32 12.05
CA ALA A 206 -8.38 -17.21 12.17
C ALA A 206 -8.98 -16.10 11.28
N CYS A 207 -8.34 -14.93 11.17
CA CYS A 207 -8.74 -13.88 10.24
C CYS A 207 -8.66 -14.35 8.77
N SER A 208 -7.57 -15.02 8.39
CA SER A 208 -7.44 -15.59 7.03
C SER A 208 -8.54 -16.62 6.76
N GLU A 209 -8.84 -17.51 7.71
CA GLU A 209 -9.90 -18.52 7.53
C GLU A 209 -11.29 -17.88 7.36
N ILE A 210 -11.59 -16.79 8.08
CA ILE A 210 -12.83 -16.04 7.85
C ILE A 210 -12.84 -15.45 6.43
N LEU A 211 -11.77 -14.76 6.02
CA LEU A 211 -11.68 -14.12 4.71
C LEU A 211 -11.71 -15.12 3.55
N LYS A 212 -11.21 -16.34 3.74
CA LYS A 212 -11.28 -17.44 2.77
C LYS A 212 -12.71 -17.78 2.39
N ASN A 213 -13.62 -17.75 3.36
CA ASN A 213 -15.00 -18.18 3.20
C ASN A 213 -15.96 -17.00 2.99
N LEU A 214 -15.46 -15.76 3.05
CA LEU A 214 -16.25 -14.55 2.90
C LEU A 214 -16.48 -14.25 1.41
N GLU A 215 -17.75 -14.16 1.00
CA GLU A 215 -18.11 -13.83 -0.37
C GLU A 215 -17.98 -12.32 -0.63
N GLN A 216 -16.89 -11.92 -1.30
CA GLN A 216 -16.65 -10.54 -1.69
C GLN A 216 -17.27 -10.23 -3.05
N ARG A 217 -18.07 -9.17 -3.13
CA ARG A 217 -18.74 -8.74 -4.37
C ARG A 217 -17.97 -7.67 -5.14
N GLN A 218 -17.14 -6.90 -4.45
CA GLN A 218 -16.35 -5.80 -4.99
C GLN A 218 -14.88 -5.97 -4.61
N ASN A 219 -13.99 -5.38 -5.39
CA ASN A 219 -12.57 -5.44 -5.08
C ASN A 219 -12.24 -4.49 -3.94
N LEU A 220 -11.29 -4.90 -3.11
CA LEU A 220 -10.77 -4.12 -2.00
C LEU A 220 -9.27 -3.91 -2.20
N TYR A 221 -8.90 -2.66 -2.45
CA TYR A 221 -7.53 -2.22 -2.61
C TYR A 221 -7.01 -1.54 -1.35
N VAL A 222 -5.79 -1.89 -0.94
CA VAL A 222 -5.05 -1.13 0.07
C VAL A 222 -3.72 -0.71 -0.52
N PHE A 223 -3.52 0.60 -0.61
CA PHE A 223 -2.34 1.20 -1.20
C PHE A 223 -1.37 1.70 -0.13
N PHE A 224 -0.08 1.39 -0.28
CA PHE A 224 1.00 1.85 0.59
C PHE A 224 1.95 2.77 -0.15
N ASP A 225 2.11 3.99 0.34
CA ASP A 225 3.06 4.96 -0.22
C ASP A 225 3.93 5.58 0.89
N GLU A 226 4.93 6.36 0.49
CA GLU A 226 5.85 7.06 1.40
C GLU A 226 6.61 6.09 2.34
N LEU A 227 7.00 4.91 1.85
CA LEU A 227 7.89 3.99 2.58
C LEU A 227 9.30 4.61 2.64
N GLU A 228 9.58 5.33 3.73
CA GLU A 228 10.86 6.01 3.98
C GLU A 228 11.58 5.43 5.21
N LEU A 229 12.92 5.46 5.16
CA LEU A 229 13.79 5.14 6.28
C LEU A 229 14.22 6.43 6.99
N PHE A 230 14.24 6.39 8.32
CA PHE A 230 14.77 7.46 9.15
C PHE A 230 16.23 7.15 9.52
N TYR A 231 17.10 8.16 9.39
CA TYR A 231 18.56 8.04 9.56
C TYR A 231 19.08 8.77 10.81
N GLN A 232 18.24 9.04 11.83
CA GLN A 232 18.69 9.82 12.99
C GLN A 232 19.67 9.03 13.86
N THR A 233 19.42 7.73 14.08
CA THR A 233 20.35 6.83 14.78
C THR A 233 20.46 5.47 14.07
N PRO A 234 21.58 4.73 14.25
CA PRO A 234 21.74 3.38 13.70
C PRO A 234 20.65 2.40 14.17
N GLU A 235 20.22 2.51 15.43
CA GLU A 235 19.18 1.65 16.01
C GLU A 235 17.82 1.92 15.35
N GLN A 236 17.47 3.20 15.18
CA GLN A 236 16.24 3.61 14.50
C GLN A 236 16.25 3.14 13.05
N PHE A 237 17.36 3.36 12.35
CA PHE A 237 17.53 2.94 10.97
C PHE A 237 17.36 1.43 10.80
N ASN A 238 18.03 0.62 11.64
CA ASN A 238 17.92 -0.84 11.58
C ASN A 238 16.53 -1.35 11.96
N ARG A 239 15.87 -0.73 12.94
CA ARG A 239 14.48 -1.04 13.29
C ARG A 239 13.55 -0.75 12.11
N ASP A 240 13.66 0.42 11.49
CA ASP A 240 12.80 0.84 10.40
C ASP A 240 13.01 -0.01 9.13
N ARG A 241 14.24 -0.45 8.86
CA ARG A 241 14.51 -1.46 7.81
C ARG A 241 13.72 -2.74 8.06
N ARG A 242 13.74 -3.28 9.29
CA ARG A 242 12.96 -4.48 9.65
C ARG A 242 11.45 -4.26 9.52
N ILE A 243 10.97 -3.10 9.99
CA ILE A 243 9.55 -2.74 9.87
C ILE A 243 9.11 -2.72 8.41
N ILE A 244 9.85 -2.06 7.51
CA ILE A 244 9.50 -1.99 6.08
C ILE A 244 9.65 -3.36 5.42
N ARG A 245 10.73 -4.10 5.71
CA ARG A 245 10.94 -5.47 5.22
C ARG A 245 9.75 -6.38 5.49
N ASP A 246 9.27 -6.37 6.72
CA ASP A 246 8.19 -7.27 7.14
C ASP A 246 6.82 -6.78 6.65
N LEU A 247 6.68 -5.49 6.34
CA LEU A 247 5.50 -4.98 5.62
C LEU A 247 5.48 -5.48 4.17
N ILE A 248 6.61 -5.44 3.47
CA ILE A 248 6.74 -6.00 2.10
C ILE A 248 6.34 -7.48 2.13
N TYR A 249 6.87 -8.25 3.09
CA TYR A 249 6.46 -9.64 3.28
C TYR A 249 4.95 -9.80 3.49
N ALA A 250 4.35 -9.00 4.38
CA ALA A 250 2.92 -9.12 4.68
C ALA A 250 2.03 -8.76 3.49
N ILE A 251 2.46 -7.80 2.65
CA ILE A 251 1.81 -7.44 1.39
C ILE A 251 1.84 -8.64 0.44
N SER A 252 3.02 -9.22 0.17
CA SER A 252 3.16 -10.40 -0.70
C SER A 252 2.35 -11.59 -0.19
N HIS A 253 2.42 -11.86 1.12
CA HIS A 253 1.72 -12.97 1.74
C HIS A 253 0.19 -12.87 1.57
N ILE A 254 -0.40 -11.71 1.86
CA ILE A 254 -1.85 -11.54 1.75
C ILE A 254 -2.30 -11.50 0.28
N ASN A 255 -1.52 -10.93 -0.65
CA ASN A 255 -1.82 -11.03 -2.08
C ASN A 255 -1.78 -12.48 -2.57
N ALA A 256 -0.78 -13.26 -2.13
CA ALA A 256 -0.67 -14.68 -2.48
C ALA A 256 -1.86 -15.49 -1.94
N GLU A 257 -2.22 -15.31 -0.66
CA GLU A 257 -3.43 -15.94 -0.09
C GLU A 257 -4.70 -15.48 -0.84
N SER A 258 -4.77 -14.20 -1.20
CA SER A 258 -5.89 -13.64 -1.95
C SER A 258 -6.04 -14.35 -3.30
N ALA A 259 -4.95 -14.50 -4.05
CA ALA A 259 -4.93 -15.22 -5.31
C ALA A 259 -5.26 -16.72 -5.14
N GLU A 260 -4.66 -17.40 -4.16
CA GLU A 260 -4.87 -18.84 -3.92
C GLU A 260 -6.33 -19.17 -3.60
N TYR A 261 -7.01 -18.30 -2.85
CA TYR A 261 -8.39 -18.50 -2.44
C TYR A 261 -9.41 -17.71 -3.29
N GLY A 262 -8.97 -17.07 -4.38
CA GLY A 262 -9.84 -16.28 -5.26
C GLY A 262 -10.51 -15.09 -4.56
N ARG A 263 -9.88 -14.53 -3.52
CA ARG A 263 -10.35 -13.32 -2.84
C ARG A 263 -10.09 -12.10 -3.72
N ARG A 264 -10.89 -11.05 -3.51
CA ARG A 264 -10.81 -9.80 -4.26
C ARG A 264 -10.08 -8.73 -3.45
N ILE A 265 -8.96 -9.09 -2.85
CA ILE A 265 -8.14 -8.21 -2.00
C ILE A 265 -6.80 -7.98 -2.69
N PHE A 266 -6.44 -6.71 -2.87
CA PHE A 266 -5.25 -6.30 -3.60
C PHE A 266 -4.47 -5.28 -2.78
N LEU A 267 -3.27 -5.66 -2.34
CA LEU A 267 -2.39 -4.78 -1.58
C LEU A 267 -1.27 -4.26 -2.49
N ILE A 268 -1.20 -2.96 -2.76
CA ILE A 268 -0.25 -2.39 -3.73
C ILE A 268 0.67 -1.41 -3.01
N SER A 269 1.98 -1.45 -3.28
CA SER A 269 2.94 -0.57 -2.63
C SER A 269 3.93 0.09 -3.58
N SER A 270 4.23 1.36 -3.30
CA SER A 270 5.31 2.12 -3.91
C SER A 270 6.58 2.02 -3.05
N LEU A 271 7.69 1.61 -3.68
CA LEU A 271 8.98 1.43 -3.02
C LEU A 271 10.04 2.27 -3.72
N ARG A 272 10.86 2.97 -2.92
CA ARG A 272 12.06 3.61 -3.45
C ARG A 272 13.17 2.59 -3.58
N THR A 273 13.89 2.64 -4.69
CA THR A 273 14.97 1.67 -4.97
C THR A 273 16.03 1.68 -3.88
N GLU A 274 16.42 2.84 -3.36
CA GLU A 274 17.38 2.96 -2.25
C GLU A 274 16.86 2.38 -0.93
N VAL A 275 15.55 2.47 -0.67
CA VAL A 275 14.92 1.87 0.52
C VAL A 275 14.90 0.35 0.37
N LEU A 276 14.53 -0.15 -0.81
CA LEU A 276 14.53 -1.57 -1.13
C LEU A 276 15.94 -2.17 -0.97
N HIS A 277 16.97 -1.55 -1.53
CA HIS A 277 18.36 -2.04 -1.39
C HIS A 277 18.77 -2.15 0.08
N SER A 278 18.50 -1.11 0.88
CA SER A 278 18.77 -1.13 2.32
C SER A 278 18.00 -2.24 3.03
N VAL A 279 16.77 -2.51 2.65
CA VAL A 279 15.94 -3.56 3.27
C VAL A 279 16.41 -4.97 2.87
N LEU A 280 16.83 -5.19 1.62
CA LEU A 280 17.30 -6.48 1.11
C LEU A 280 18.61 -6.96 1.74
N GLU A 281 19.49 -6.03 2.12
CA GLU A 281 20.72 -6.32 2.87
C GLU A 281 20.48 -7.05 4.21
N LEU A 282 19.25 -7.06 4.73
CA LEU A 282 18.90 -7.80 5.94
C LEU A 282 18.77 -9.33 5.73
N GLY A 283 18.91 -9.84 4.49
CA GLY A 283 19.06 -11.27 4.22
C GLY A 283 17.76 -12.09 4.21
N HIS A 284 16.64 -11.51 3.76
CA HIS A 284 15.35 -12.21 3.63
C HIS A 284 14.92 -12.38 2.16
N GLU A 285 14.17 -13.44 1.86
CA GLU A 285 13.72 -13.81 0.50
C GLU A 285 12.69 -12.85 -0.13
N ILE A 286 12.40 -11.69 0.47
CA ILE A 286 11.48 -10.68 -0.09
C ILE A 286 11.95 -10.10 -1.44
N GLY A 287 13.22 -10.29 -1.81
CA GLY A 287 13.75 -9.87 -3.11
C GLY A 287 13.05 -10.57 -4.27
N ARG A 288 12.77 -11.88 -4.14
CA ARG A 288 12.08 -12.63 -5.20
C ARG A 288 10.66 -12.11 -5.41
N ASP A 289 9.92 -11.88 -4.33
CA ASP A 289 8.57 -11.32 -4.44
C ASP A 289 8.58 -9.94 -5.12
N VAL A 290 9.53 -9.08 -4.77
CA VAL A 290 9.63 -7.75 -5.37
C VAL A 290 10.03 -7.82 -6.85
N ASP A 291 10.87 -8.78 -7.24
CA ASP A 291 11.28 -8.99 -8.62
C ASP A 291 10.14 -9.63 -9.46
N ASP A 292 9.41 -10.59 -8.92
CA ASP A 292 8.35 -11.33 -9.62
C ASP A 292 7.08 -10.49 -9.80
N TYR A 293 6.75 -9.65 -8.81
CA TYR A 293 5.49 -8.91 -8.74
C TYR A 293 5.66 -7.38 -8.81
N GLY A 294 6.88 -6.89 -9.06
CA GLY A 294 7.18 -5.46 -9.17
C GLY A 294 7.48 -5.00 -10.58
N ASP A 295 7.05 -3.79 -10.92
CA ASP A 295 7.57 -3.08 -12.09
C ASP A 295 8.41 -1.88 -11.67
N ARG A 296 9.48 -1.63 -12.42
CA ARG A 296 10.31 -0.44 -12.27
C ARG A 296 9.79 0.68 -13.15
N LEU A 297 9.40 1.78 -12.50
CA LEU A 297 8.97 2.99 -13.16
C LEU A 297 10.14 3.66 -13.87
N ASP A 298 10.04 3.78 -15.19
CA ASP A 298 11.06 4.30 -16.08
C ASP A 298 10.40 5.14 -17.18
N TRP A 299 10.91 6.35 -17.38
CA TRP A 299 10.44 7.31 -18.40
C TRP A 299 11.46 7.51 -19.52
N SER A 300 12.60 6.82 -19.44
CA SER A 300 13.61 6.89 -20.49
C SER A 300 13.09 6.22 -21.76
N SER A 301 13.39 6.86 -22.88
CA SER A 301 13.11 6.33 -24.21
C SER A 301 14.27 6.67 -25.15
N SER A 302 14.49 5.81 -26.13
CA SER A 302 15.37 6.10 -27.27
C SER A 302 14.68 6.91 -28.35
N THR A 303 13.38 7.17 -28.23
CA THR A 303 12.61 7.98 -29.18
C THR A 303 12.78 9.46 -28.88
N ASP A 304 13.13 10.25 -29.88
CA ASP A 304 13.14 11.71 -29.80
C ASP A 304 11.81 12.30 -30.32
N GLY A 305 11.53 13.55 -29.93
CA GLY A 305 10.37 14.30 -30.43
C GLY A 305 9.04 13.92 -29.75
N PRO A 306 7.90 14.26 -30.38
CA PRO A 306 6.55 14.11 -29.80
C PRO A 306 6.23 12.76 -29.15
N GLU A 307 6.86 11.69 -29.65
CA GLU A 307 6.68 10.33 -29.15
C GLU A 307 7.43 10.02 -27.85
N HIS A 308 8.32 10.90 -27.40
CA HIS A 308 9.04 10.70 -26.14
C HIS A 308 8.04 10.70 -24.95
N PRO A 309 8.11 9.76 -24.00
CA PRO A 309 7.15 9.63 -22.90
C PRO A 309 6.91 10.91 -22.10
N LEU A 310 7.97 11.66 -21.79
CA LEU A 310 7.86 12.97 -21.12
C LEU A 310 7.12 14.02 -21.96
N LEU A 311 7.27 14.00 -23.28
CA LEU A 311 6.54 14.90 -24.18
C LEU A 311 5.07 14.48 -24.30
N LYS A 312 4.76 13.17 -24.23
CA LYS A 312 3.38 12.69 -24.10
C LYS A 312 2.69 13.20 -22.83
N ILE A 313 3.40 13.31 -21.69
CA ILE A 313 2.86 13.94 -20.47
C ILE A 313 2.48 15.41 -20.74
N VAL A 314 3.40 16.17 -21.35
CA VAL A 314 3.17 17.57 -21.71
C VAL A 314 1.97 17.70 -22.64
N ALA A 315 1.90 16.85 -23.67
CA ALA A 315 0.80 16.84 -24.63
C ALA A 315 -0.54 16.58 -23.94
N ARG A 316 -0.65 15.57 -23.06
CA ARG A 316 -1.88 15.31 -22.30
C ARG A 316 -2.32 16.48 -21.43
N LYS A 317 -1.38 17.18 -20.79
CA LYS A 317 -1.71 18.36 -19.97
C LYS A 317 -2.22 19.54 -20.81
N ILE A 318 -1.64 19.76 -21.99
CA ILE A 318 -2.13 20.76 -22.95
C ILE A 318 -3.52 20.34 -23.46
N ALA A 319 -3.68 19.08 -23.87
CA ALA A 319 -4.93 18.52 -24.38
C ALA A 319 -6.09 18.76 -23.40
N VAL A 320 -5.93 18.36 -22.14
CA VAL A 320 -6.96 18.54 -21.10
C VAL A 320 -7.22 20.02 -20.83
N SER A 321 -6.17 20.84 -20.71
CA SER A 321 -6.35 22.29 -20.46
C SER A 321 -7.03 23.02 -21.61
N SER A 322 -6.91 22.49 -22.83
CA SER A 322 -7.33 23.12 -24.08
C SER A 322 -8.50 22.45 -24.77
N GLU A 323 -9.09 21.43 -24.14
CA GLU A 323 -10.20 20.64 -24.67
C GLU A 323 -9.92 20.20 -26.12
N THR A 324 -8.71 19.70 -26.35
CA THR A 324 -8.22 19.25 -27.67
C THR A 324 -7.76 17.80 -27.56
N GLU A 325 -7.89 17.03 -28.64
CA GLU A 325 -7.35 15.67 -28.71
C GLU A 325 -5.84 15.67 -28.56
N VAL A 326 -5.30 14.66 -27.85
CA VAL A 326 -3.87 14.57 -27.52
C VAL A 326 -3.00 14.54 -28.79
N ASP A 327 -3.47 13.83 -29.82
CA ASP A 327 -2.76 13.66 -31.08
C ASP A 327 -2.68 14.97 -31.89
N ASP A 328 -3.61 15.90 -31.65
CA ASP A 328 -3.66 17.19 -32.35
C ASP A 328 -2.80 18.28 -31.68
N VAL A 329 -2.33 18.05 -30.45
CA VAL A 329 -1.63 19.08 -29.66
C VAL A 329 -0.41 19.64 -30.38
N TRP A 330 0.43 18.78 -30.95
CA TRP A 330 1.65 19.21 -31.60
C TRP A 330 1.37 20.06 -32.83
N ASN A 331 0.45 19.63 -33.68
CA ASN A 331 0.06 20.34 -34.90
C ASN A 331 -0.63 21.68 -34.60
N LYS A 332 -1.46 21.73 -33.56
CA LYS A 332 -2.24 22.92 -33.21
C LYS A 332 -1.43 24.00 -32.51
N PHE A 333 -0.46 23.62 -31.69
CA PHE A 333 0.24 24.56 -30.80
C PHE A 333 1.73 24.75 -31.11
N PHE A 334 2.36 23.88 -31.91
CA PHE A 334 3.79 23.93 -32.20
C PHE A 334 4.06 23.91 -33.71
N PRO A 335 4.86 24.84 -34.27
CA PRO A 335 5.24 24.80 -35.68
C PRO A 335 6.03 23.53 -36.03
N GLU A 336 5.80 22.95 -37.22
CA GLU A 336 6.48 21.72 -37.70
C GLU A 336 8.02 21.79 -37.57
N LYS A 337 8.60 22.97 -37.81
CA LYS A 337 10.05 23.21 -37.71
C LYS A 337 10.63 22.95 -36.31
N ASN A 338 9.81 23.01 -35.27
CA ASN A 338 10.21 22.77 -33.88
C ASN A 338 9.93 21.33 -33.41
N GLN A 339 9.36 20.47 -34.27
CA GLN A 339 8.96 19.11 -33.93
C GLN A 339 10.00 18.04 -34.35
N GLN A 340 11.03 18.42 -35.13
CA GLN A 340 12.08 17.50 -35.57
C GLN A 340 13.29 17.52 -34.62
N PRO A 341 13.93 16.36 -34.36
CA PRO A 341 15.18 16.30 -33.63
C PRO A 341 16.25 17.15 -34.33
N ARG A 342 16.89 18.06 -33.60
CA ARG A 342 18.08 18.73 -34.14
C ARG A 342 19.22 17.73 -34.13
N LEU A 343 19.60 17.23 -35.30
CA LEU A 343 20.88 16.54 -35.50
C LEU A 343 21.99 17.52 -35.08
N PHE A 344 22.65 17.24 -33.97
CA PHE A 344 23.86 17.94 -33.52
C PHE A 344 25.08 17.10 -33.85
#